data_AF-A0A1Y5FFZ2-F1
#
_entry.id   AF-A0A1Y5FFZ2-F1
#
_cell.length_a   1.000
_cell.length_b   1.000
_cell.length_c   1.000
_cell.angle_alpha   90.00
_cell.angle_beta   90.00
_cell.angle_gamma   90.00
#
_symmetry.space_group_name_H-M   'P 1'
#
loop_
_entity.id
_entity.type
_entity.pdbx_description
1 polymer ?
#
loop_
_entity_poly.entity_id
_entity_poly.type
_entity_poly.pdbx_seq_one_letter_code
_entity_poly.pdbx_strand_id
1 'polypeptide(L)'
;MLKLKWVSTVIMASFLLFSSACTDKSGLDNSRSLSNVNNKSSPKDETTATTTNIETTDSNDESGDDLNGLGLEDYEKVAKQIFLVKEAMSDEFPVGDGLTFTLYILRYLAEVGEYELPNADIVKLVSAFETISGEKLNTTVHETIAQISKLEFGKKNNRYFVKIFSKDRKKGIVIGINELSEDDQIEEIKYAKIKNKAKITFTNVDSTLERAEITRFLTEKISLPLISESWLPPLNQMHSDIEHDIKNYLKETKIIPLKIRMKGIFVKVKTNTILKNMDFYLRKVYTLPGRKKDDLAIPSFVMRMRSGVVNVKMTIDQ
;
A
#
# COMPACT_ATOMS: atom_id res chain seq x y z
N MET A 1 -1.80 28.28 -16.05
CA MET A 1 -1.62 26.83 -16.27
C MET A 1 -0.47 26.33 -15.40
N LEU A 2 -0.60 26.55 -14.08
CA LEU A 2 0.44 26.32 -13.06
C LEU A 2 -0.28 26.31 -11.69
N LYS A 3 -1.27 25.41 -11.56
CA LYS A 3 -2.15 25.24 -10.41
C LYS A 3 -2.72 23.84 -10.53
N LEU A 4 -2.01 22.80 -10.07
CA LEU A 4 -2.64 21.48 -9.86
C LEU A 4 -1.77 20.42 -9.15
N LYS A 5 -0.43 20.54 -9.08
CA LYS A 5 0.44 19.50 -8.49
C LYS A 5 0.31 19.28 -6.98
N TRP A 6 -0.31 20.20 -6.24
CA TRP A 6 -0.09 20.30 -4.79
C TRP A 6 -1.01 19.41 -3.96
N VAL A 7 -2.30 19.27 -4.27
CA VAL A 7 -3.23 18.46 -3.44
C VAL A 7 -2.93 16.96 -3.53
N SER A 8 -2.38 16.51 -4.67
CA SER A 8 -1.86 15.15 -4.87
C SER A 8 -0.67 14.85 -3.96
N THR A 9 0.21 15.85 -3.78
CA THR A 9 1.47 15.77 -3.03
C THR A 9 1.27 15.70 -1.50
N VAL A 10 0.05 15.92 -1.01
CA VAL A 10 -0.20 15.97 0.45
C VAL A 10 -0.96 14.76 1.02
N ILE A 11 -1.80 14.09 0.23
CA ILE A 11 -2.23 12.72 0.56
C ILE A 11 -1.07 11.74 0.42
N MET A 12 -0.12 12.11 -0.45
CA MET A 12 1.21 11.53 -0.67
C MET A 12 1.92 11.17 0.64
N ALA A 13 2.24 12.11 1.52
CA ALA A 13 3.08 11.82 2.70
C ALA A 13 2.45 10.85 3.71
N SER A 14 1.12 10.70 3.69
CA SER A 14 0.36 9.86 4.63
C SER A 14 0.31 8.39 4.23
N PHE A 15 0.61 8.10 2.97
CA PHE A 15 0.45 6.79 2.36
C PHE A 15 1.71 6.31 1.63
N LEU A 16 2.65 7.21 1.31
CA LEU A 16 4.00 6.93 0.76
C LEU A 16 4.92 6.14 1.69
N LEU A 17 4.51 5.88 2.93
CA LEU A 17 5.32 5.15 3.91
C LEU A 17 5.49 3.65 3.59
N PHE A 18 4.99 3.18 2.44
CA PHE A 18 5.19 1.81 1.94
C PHE A 18 5.77 1.72 0.51
N SER A 19 6.04 2.83 -0.18
CA SER A 19 6.44 2.80 -1.61
C SER A 19 7.70 3.59 -1.96
N SER A 20 8.44 4.10 -0.98
CA SER A 20 9.68 4.84 -1.24
C SER A 20 10.89 3.95 -1.01
N ALA A 21 11.19 3.11 -2.00
CA ALA A 21 12.53 2.59 -2.24
C ALA A 21 12.65 2.33 -3.74
N CYS A 22 13.76 2.78 -4.32
CA CYS A 22 14.11 2.77 -5.74
C CYS A 22 13.53 3.91 -6.59
N THR A 23 14.21 5.05 -6.52
CA THR A 23 14.67 5.72 -7.74
C THR A 23 15.85 6.62 -7.38
N ASP A 24 17.07 6.16 -7.70
CA ASP A 24 17.98 6.98 -8.50
C ASP A 24 19.10 6.16 -9.16
N LYS A 25 19.35 6.52 -10.42
CA LYS A 25 20.41 5.99 -11.28
C LYS A 25 21.75 6.63 -10.89
N SER A 26 22.78 5.81 -10.75
CA SER A 26 24.14 6.20 -11.14
C SER A 26 24.89 5.00 -11.71
N GLY A 27 25.23 5.05 -12.99
CA GLY A 27 26.22 4.17 -13.58
C GLY A 27 27.64 4.71 -13.33
N LEU A 28 28.61 3.80 -13.15
CA LEU A 28 29.99 3.90 -13.64
C LEU A 28 30.80 2.62 -13.34
N ASP A 29 31.23 2.00 -14.44
CA ASP A 29 32.38 1.13 -14.74
C ASP A 29 33.19 0.30 -13.69
N ASN A 30 33.29 -0.99 -14.02
CA ASN A 30 34.48 -1.87 -14.18
C ASN A 30 35.71 -1.73 -13.24
N SER A 31 36.06 -2.83 -12.53
CA SER A 31 37.24 -3.68 -12.82
C SER A 31 37.53 -4.79 -11.77
N ARG A 32 38.01 -5.94 -12.29
CA ARG A 32 38.86 -7.06 -11.78
C ARG A 32 39.39 -6.99 -10.31
N SER A 33 39.68 -8.06 -9.56
CA SER A 33 40.23 -9.38 -9.90
C SER A 33 40.07 -10.44 -8.79
N LEU A 34 40.18 -11.71 -9.20
CA LEU A 34 40.40 -12.91 -8.39
C LEU A 34 41.65 -12.88 -7.50
N SER A 35 41.62 -13.63 -6.39
CA SER A 35 42.74 -14.48 -5.97
C SER A 35 42.33 -15.59 -4.99
N ASN A 36 42.58 -16.83 -5.41
CA ASN A 36 42.63 -18.07 -4.62
C ASN A 36 43.67 -18.00 -3.48
N VAL A 37 43.45 -18.72 -2.37
CA VAL A 37 44.51 -19.49 -1.67
C VAL A 37 43.92 -20.76 -1.02
N ASN A 38 44.50 -21.90 -1.43
CA ASN A 38 44.40 -23.25 -0.87
C ASN A 38 45.00 -23.36 0.55
N ASN A 39 44.53 -24.31 1.37
CA ASN A 39 45.43 -25.33 1.92
C ASN A 39 44.69 -26.54 2.52
N LYS A 40 45.37 -27.68 2.41
CA LYS A 40 44.94 -29.07 2.46
C LYS A 40 45.83 -29.82 3.46
N SER A 41 45.29 -30.72 4.30
CA SER A 41 45.99 -31.95 4.72
C SER A 41 45.15 -32.84 5.67
N SER A 42 44.87 -34.06 5.21
CA SER A 42 44.44 -35.28 5.91
C SER A 42 45.65 -36.03 6.55
N PRO A 43 45.60 -37.35 6.88
CA PRO A 43 44.81 -38.14 7.85
C PRO A 43 45.68 -39.16 8.66
N LYS A 44 45.06 -40.05 9.49
CA LYS A 44 45.38 -41.47 9.83
C LYS A 44 44.80 -41.84 11.23
N ASP A 45 44.31 -43.03 11.60
CA ASP A 45 44.47 -44.44 11.16
C ASP A 45 43.24 -45.31 11.59
N GLU A 46 43.27 -46.58 11.19
CA GLU A 46 42.24 -47.64 11.07
C GLU A 46 41.89 -48.49 12.33
N THR A 47 40.89 -49.39 12.14
CA THR A 47 40.53 -50.66 12.86
C THR A 47 39.63 -50.55 14.11
N THR A 48 38.54 -51.31 14.37
CA THR A 48 38.03 -52.63 13.93
C THR A 48 36.50 -52.72 14.16
N ALA A 49 35.80 -53.60 13.42
CA ALA A 49 34.35 -53.81 13.42
C ALA A 49 33.76 -54.46 14.70
N THR A 50 32.54 -54.06 15.08
CA THR A 50 31.52 -54.94 15.70
C THR A 50 30.12 -54.46 15.31
N THR A 51 29.33 -55.36 14.71
CA THR A 51 27.94 -55.19 14.33
C THR A 51 27.03 -55.20 15.56
N THR A 52 26.24 -54.14 15.75
CA THR A 52 25.00 -54.21 16.55
C THR A 52 23.95 -53.31 15.90
N ASN A 53 22.88 -53.93 15.40
CA ASN A 53 21.67 -53.23 14.94
C ASN A 53 21.06 -52.47 16.13
N ILE A 54 21.00 -51.15 16.04
CA ILE A 54 20.20 -50.29 16.91
C ILE A 54 19.47 -49.31 16.02
N GLU A 55 18.15 -49.26 16.19
CA GLU A 55 17.18 -48.39 15.53
C GLU A 55 17.67 -46.92 15.49
N THR A 56 17.90 -46.40 14.28
CA THR A 56 18.01 -44.97 14.03
C THR A 56 16.66 -44.31 14.23
N THR A 57 16.42 -43.85 15.45
CA THR A 57 15.51 -42.72 15.69
C THR A 57 16.32 -41.47 15.35
N ASP A 58 16.32 -41.09 14.07
CA ASP A 58 16.91 -39.83 13.63
C ASP A 58 16.09 -38.68 14.23
N SER A 59 16.69 -38.08 15.25
CA SER A 59 16.30 -36.82 15.85
C SER A 59 16.81 -35.72 14.93
N ASN A 60 16.06 -35.43 13.86
CA ASN A 60 16.19 -34.16 13.16
C ASN A 60 15.30 -33.15 13.88
N ASP A 61 15.90 -32.49 14.87
CA ASP A 61 15.48 -31.17 15.36
C ASP A 61 15.69 -30.15 14.24
N GLU A 62 14.85 -30.21 13.19
CA GLU A 62 14.59 -29.05 12.35
C GLU A 62 13.66 -28.13 13.13
N SER A 63 14.28 -27.18 13.82
CA SER A 63 13.63 -25.97 14.30
C SER A 63 13.16 -25.16 13.09
N GLY A 64 12.03 -25.60 12.53
CA GLY A 64 11.27 -24.85 11.54
C GLY A 64 10.84 -23.53 12.17
N ASP A 65 11.31 -22.44 11.59
CA ASP A 65 10.79 -21.09 11.77
C ASP A 65 9.34 -21.11 11.27
N ASP A 66 8.44 -21.52 12.17
CA ASP A 66 7.03 -21.76 11.90
C ASP A 66 6.34 -20.39 11.76
N LEU A 67 6.48 -19.80 10.59
CA LEU A 67 5.69 -18.66 10.13
C LEU A 67 4.25 -19.12 9.92
N ASN A 68 3.55 -19.33 11.04
CA ASN A 68 2.10 -19.43 11.19
C ASN A 68 1.36 -20.16 10.07
N GLY A 69 1.63 -21.45 9.83
CA GLY A 69 0.70 -22.34 9.14
C GLY A 69 0.38 -22.02 7.67
N LEU A 70 1.32 -21.40 6.94
CA LEU A 70 1.16 -21.04 5.54
C LEU A 70 1.99 -21.96 4.63
N GLY A 71 1.36 -22.54 3.60
CA GLY A 71 2.04 -23.41 2.62
C GLY A 71 2.81 -22.62 1.55
N LEU A 72 3.87 -23.20 1.00
CA LEU A 72 4.74 -22.59 -0.02
C LEU A 72 3.96 -22.13 -1.28
N GLU A 73 2.91 -22.86 -1.66
CA GLU A 73 2.08 -22.58 -2.83
C GLU A 73 1.30 -21.26 -2.70
N ASP A 74 0.82 -20.94 -1.50
CA ASP A 74 0.08 -19.70 -1.23
C ASP A 74 1.00 -18.48 -1.37
N TYR A 75 2.24 -18.60 -0.90
CA TYR A 75 3.26 -17.55 -1.05
C TYR A 75 3.66 -17.32 -2.50
N GLU A 76 3.86 -18.37 -3.29
CA GLU A 76 4.20 -18.25 -4.71
C GLU A 76 3.10 -17.54 -5.49
N LYS A 77 1.83 -17.89 -5.23
CA LYS A 77 0.68 -17.23 -5.84
C LYS A 77 0.62 -15.75 -5.49
N VAL A 78 0.82 -15.39 -4.21
CA VAL A 78 0.87 -14.00 -3.76
C VAL A 78 1.99 -13.23 -4.45
N ALA A 79 3.20 -13.80 -4.48
CA ALA A 79 4.37 -13.17 -5.10
C ALA A 79 4.15 -12.92 -6.59
N LYS A 80 3.62 -13.91 -7.35
CA LYS A 80 3.30 -13.75 -8.78
C LYS A 80 2.31 -12.61 -9.02
N GLN A 81 1.29 -12.51 -8.19
CA GLN A 81 0.28 -11.45 -8.33
C GLN A 81 0.82 -10.07 -7.97
N ILE A 82 1.62 -9.96 -6.90
CA ILE A 82 2.32 -8.73 -6.53
C ILE A 82 3.27 -8.30 -7.67
N PHE A 83 4.03 -9.23 -8.24
CA PHE A 83 4.93 -8.95 -9.36
C PHE A 83 4.17 -8.40 -10.58
N LEU A 84 3.05 -9.03 -10.97
CA LEU A 84 2.21 -8.53 -12.07
C LEU A 84 1.72 -7.10 -11.83
N VAL A 85 1.32 -6.77 -10.60
CA VAL A 85 0.93 -5.40 -10.24
C VAL A 85 2.11 -4.45 -10.38
N LYS A 86 3.29 -4.82 -9.87
CA LYS A 86 4.50 -3.98 -9.94
C LYS A 86 4.93 -3.67 -11.37
N GLU A 87 4.90 -4.67 -12.25
CA GLU A 87 5.24 -4.52 -13.68
C GLU A 87 4.26 -3.60 -14.42
N ALA A 88 3.03 -3.49 -13.93
CA ALA A 88 2.01 -2.62 -14.51
C ALA A 88 2.02 -1.20 -13.92
N MET A 89 2.83 -0.91 -12.90
CA MET A 89 2.96 0.44 -12.35
C MET A 89 3.78 1.32 -13.30
N SER A 90 3.44 2.60 -13.33
CA SER A 90 4.15 3.63 -14.08
C SER A 90 5.13 4.39 -13.18
N ASP A 91 6.18 4.92 -13.79
CA ASP A 91 7.06 5.89 -13.11
C ASP A 91 6.47 7.32 -13.13
N GLU A 92 5.41 7.55 -13.93
CA GLU A 92 4.75 8.86 -14.08
C GLU A 92 3.90 9.23 -12.87
N PHE A 93 3.27 8.25 -12.21
CA PHE A 93 2.37 8.45 -11.06
C PHE A 93 2.83 7.62 -9.86
N PRO A 94 4.07 7.85 -9.36
CA PRO A 94 4.74 6.95 -8.41
C PRO A 94 3.99 6.77 -7.09
N VAL A 95 3.15 7.73 -6.72
CA VAL A 95 2.46 7.73 -5.43
C VAL A 95 1.14 7.04 -5.54
N GLY A 96 0.33 7.39 -6.54
CA GLY A 96 -0.90 6.68 -6.86
C GLY A 96 -0.59 5.19 -7.09
N ASP A 97 0.50 4.91 -7.78
CA ASP A 97 0.95 3.56 -8.06
C ASP A 97 1.52 2.85 -6.83
N GLY A 98 2.34 3.54 -6.02
CA GLY A 98 2.82 3.01 -4.74
C GLY A 98 1.68 2.68 -3.75
N LEU A 99 0.67 3.53 -3.71
CA LEU A 99 -0.56 3.35 -2.94
C LEU A 99 -1.37 2.15 -3.41
N THR A 100 -1.58 2.07 -4.72
CA THR A 100 -2.24 0.94 -5.36
C THR A 100 -1.50 -0.35 -5.02
N PHE A 101 -0.19 -0.38 -5.22
CA PHE A 101 0.66 -1.52 -4.93
C PHE A 101 0.56 -1.98 -3.47
N THR A 102 0.64 -1.04 -2.53
CA THR A 102 0.47 -1.32 -1.09
C THR A 102 -0.87 -1.97 -0.78
N LEU A 103 -1.96 -1.48 -1.39
CA LEU A 103 -3.29 -2.05 -1.19
C LEU A 103 -3.43 -3.44 -1.79
N TYR A 104 -2.73 -3.74 -2.90
CA TYR A 104 -2.64 -5.09 -3.42
C TYR A 104 -1.86 -6.01 -2.48
N ILE A 105 -0.71 -5.59 -1.95
CA ILE A 105 0.05 -6.37 -0.95
C ILE A 105 -0.86 -6.73 0.23
N LEU A 106 -1.51 -5.75 0.84
CA LEU A 106 -2.41 -5.98 1.98
C LEU A 106 -3.58 -6.92 1.62
N ARG A 107 -4.13 -6.77 0.41
CA ARG A 107 -5.23 -7.63 -0.08
C ARG A 107 -4.77 -9.07 -0.31
N TYR A 108 -3.59 -9.29 -0.88
CA TYR A 108 -3.04 -10.63 -1.13
C TYR A 108 -2.58 -11.30 0.16
N LEU A 109 -1.96 -10.56 1.08
CA LEU A 109 -1.68 -11.06 2.43
C LEU A 109 -2.96 -11.47 3.16
N ALA A 110 -4.04 -10.70 3.03
CA ALA A 110 -5.34 -11.10 3.56
C ALA A 110 -5.98 -12.30 2.83
N GLU A 111 -5.54 -12.64 1.61
CA GLU A 111 -6.00 -13.84 0.89
C GLU A 111 -5.42 -15.12 1.49
N VAL A 112 -4.19 -15.04 1.99
CA VAL A 112 -3.44 -16.17 2.55
C VAL A 112 -4.13 -16.78 3.77
N GLY A 113 -4.77 -15.97 4.62
CA GLY A 113 -5.53 -16.51 5.74
C GLY A 113 -6.00 -15.48 6.77
N GLU A 114 -6.46 -15.99 7.90
CA GLU A 114 -6.82 -15.20 9.08
C GLU A 114 -5.70 -15.30 10.11
N TYR A 115 -5.00 -14.19 10.34
CA TYR A 115 -3.86 -14.16 11.26
C TYR A 115 -3.62 -12.75 11.77
N GLU A 116 -2.81 -12.66 12.83
CA GLU A 116 -2.38 -11.39 13.40
C GLU A 116 -0.88 -11.21 13.18
N LEU A 117 -0.48 -10.03 12.70
CA LEU A 117 0.91 -9.63 12.57
C LEU A 117 1.22 -8.62 13.69
N PRO A 118 1.88 -9.06 14.78
CA PRO A 118 2.25 -8.17 15.89
C PRO A 118 3.34 -7.19 15.47
N ASN A 119 3.45 -6.07 16.19
CA ASN A 119 4.44 -5.03 15.85
C ASN A 119 5.88 -5.53 15.79
N ALA A 120 6.26 -6.50 16.62
CA ALA A 120 7.60 -7.09 16.60
C ALA A 120 7.95 -7.68 15.23
N ASP A 121 7.01 -8.37 14.60
CA ASP A 121 7.22 -8.99 13.29
C ASP A 121 7.18 -7.96 12.17
N ILE A 122 6.34 -6.92 12.28
CA ILE A 122 6.36 -5.77 11.35
C ILE A 122 7.74 -5.11 11.35
N VAL A 123 8.31 -4.88 12.54
CA VAL A 123 9.64 -4.27 12.69
C VAL A 123 10.72 -5.17 12.07
N LYS A 124 10.68 -6.49 12.32
CA LYS A 124 11.62 -7.44 11.71
C LYS A 124 11.55 -7.42 10.18
N LEU A 125 10.34 -7.41 9.61
CA LEU A 125 10.14 -7.35 8.15
C LEU A 125 10.74 -6.07 7.56
N VAL A 126 10.56 -4.94 8.25
CA VAL A 126 11.12 -3.65 7.83
C VAL A 126 12.64 -3.64 7.93
N SER A 127 13.22 -4.15 9.02
CA SER A 127 14.67 -4.25 9.16
C SER A 127 15.30 -5.20 8.14
N ALA A 128 14.64 -6.32 7.83
CA ALA A 128 15.07 -7.22 6.77
C ALA A 128 15.04 -6.53 5.39
N PHE A 129 13.99 -5.77 5.11
CA PHE A 129 13.89 -4.97 3.89
C PHE A 129 15.03 -3.95 3.76
N GLU A 130 15.30 -3.15 4.79
CA GLU A 130 16.40 -2.17 4.80
C GLU A 130 17.78 -2.83 4.62
N THR A 131 17.94 -4.05 5.15
CA THR A 131 19.18 -4.81 4.99
C THR A 131 19.37 -5.30 3.55
N ILE A 132 18.29 -5.78 2.93
CA ILE A 132 18.31 -6.27 1.54
C ILE A 132 18.48 -5.11 0.55
N SER A 133 17.78 -4.00 0.76
CA SER A 133 17.86 -2.82 -0.11
C SER A 133 19.19 -2.06 0.05
N GLY A 134 19.84 -2.19 1.21
CA GLY A 134 20.99 -1.35 1.59
C GLY A 134 20.61 0.09 1.93
N GLU A 135 19.31 0.41 1.97
CA GLU A 135 18.77 1.75 2.18
C GLU A 135 17.91 1.77 3.45
N LYS A 136 18.14 2.78 4.30
CA LYS A 136 17.27 3.03 5.46
C LYS A 136 16.02 3.79 5.04
N LEU A 137 14.88 3.32 5.52
CA LEU A 137 13.61 4.03 5.40
C LEU A 137 13.64 5.32 6.22
N ASN A 138 12.84 6.29 5.78
CA ASN A 138 12.70 7.57 6.46
C ASN A 138 12.23 7.41 7.92
N THR A 139 12.73 8.25 8.83
CA THR A 139 12.33 8.32 10.24
C THR A 139 10.81 8.36 10.44
N THR A 140 10.05 9.07 9.61
CA THR A 140 8.58 9.13 9.69
C THR A 140 7.94 7.74 9.49
N VAL A 141 8.54 6.88 8.67
CA VAL A 141 8.09 5.49 8.46
C VAL A 141 8.28 4.71 9.76
N HIS A 142 9.48 4.77 10.34
CA HIS A 142 9.81 4.13 11.62
C HIS A 142 8.91 4.61 12.76
N GLU A 143 8.67 5.91 12.87
CA GLU A 143 7.75 6.51 13.86
C GLU A 143 6.30 6.06 13.67
N THR A 144 5.87 5.87 12.42
CA THR A 144 4.53 5.37 12.11
C THR A 144 4.39 3.90 12.50
N ILE A 145 5.38 3.07 12.15
CA ILE A 145 5.43 1.65 12.52
C ILE A 145 5.47 1.50 14.05
N ALA A 146 6.23 2.34 14.75
CA ALA A 146 6.33 2.31 16.20
C ALA A 146 4.98 2.53 16.90
N GLN A 147 4.04 3.23 16.26
CA GLN A 147 2.68 3.47 16.78
C GLN A 147 1.70 2.30 16.54
N ILE A 148 2.02 1.37 15.62
CA ILE A 148 1.20 0.20 15.32
C ILE A 148 1.38 -0.84 16.44
N SER A 149 0.27 -1.38 16.96
CA SER A 149 0.29 -2.50 17.90
C SER A 149 0.30 -3.84 17.17
N LYS A 150 -0.61 -4.01 16.20
CA LYS A 150 -0.73 -5.19 15.35
C LYS A 150 -1.59 -4.90 14.13
N LEU A 151 -1.46 -5.74 13.11
CA LEU A 151 -2.40 -5.85 12.00
C LEU A 151 -3.15 -7.18 12.12
N GLU A 152 -4.46 -7.16 11.90
CA GLU A 152 -5.30 -8.37 11.86
C GLU A 152 -5.82 -8.54 10.44
N PHE A 153 -5.39 -9.62 9.80
CA PHE A 153 -5.81 -10.02 8.46
C PHE A 153 -6.96 -11.01 8.56
N GLY A 154 -7.90 -10.97 7.60
CA GLY A 154 -8.91 -12.01 7.52
C GLY A 154 -9.90 -11.86 6.37
N LYS A 155 -10.86 -12.80 6.30
CA LYS A 155 -11.81 -12.90 5.20
C LYS A 155 -13.24 -13.08 5.72
N LYS A 156 -14.15 -12.21 5.30
CA LYS A 156 -15.57 -12.30 5.67
C LYS A 156 -16.48 -12.01 4.50
N ASN A 157 -17.46 -12.88 4.25
CA ASN A 157 -18.46 -12.73 3.19
C ASN A 157 -17.81 -12.48 1.81
N ASN A 158 -16.83 -13.30 1.44
CA ASN A 158 -16.05 -13.18 0.21
C ASN A 158 -15.30 -11.84 0.05
N ARG A 159 -15.00 -11.15 1.17
CA ARG A 159 -14.21 -9.92 1.19
C ARG A 159 -13.03 -10.08 2.11
N TYR A 160 -11.89 -9.60 1.67
CA TYR A 160 -10.67 -9.55 2.45
C TYR A 160 -10.62 -8.28 3.28
N PHE A 161 -9.98 -8.31 4.44
CA PHE A 161 -9.79 -7.11 5.24
C PHE A 161 -8.49 -7.12 6.03
N VAL A 162 -8.07 -5.91 6.37
CA VAL A 162 -7.02 -5.65 7.37
C VAL A 162 -7.61 -4.71 8.42
N LYS A 163 -7.47 -5.06 9.70
CA LYS A 163 -7.70 -4.13 10.81
C LYS A 163 -6.37 -3.67 11.40
N ILE A 164 -6.28 -2.38 11.65
CA ILE A 164 -5.08 -1.74 12.18
C ILE A 164 -5.35 -1.38 13.64
N PHE A 165 -4.53 -1.92 14.55
CA PHE A 165 -4.57 -1.62 15.97
C PHE A 165 -3.42 -0.68 16.32
N SER A 166 -3.70 0.39 17.05
CA SER A 166 -2.69 1.33 17.54
C SER A 166 -2.28 0.99 18.97
N LYS A 167 -1.02 1.26 19.34
CA LYS A 167 -0.55 1.13 20.73
C LYS A 167 -1.30 2.08 21.64
N ASP A 168 -1.41 3.36 21.26
CA ASP A 168 -2.31 4.31 21.90
C ASP A 168 -3.73 4.19 21.32
N ARG A 169 -4.62 3.56 22.09
CA ARG A 169 -6.01 3.31 21.67
C ARG A 169 -6.85 4.58 21.54
N LYS A 170 -6.53 5.64 22.29
CA LYS A 170 -7.28 6.91 22.29
C LYS A 170 -6.78 7.83 21.18
N LYS A 171 -5.46 7.97 21.04
CA LYS A 171 -4.84 8.85 20.04
C LYS A 171 -4.89 8.24 18.64
N GLY A 172 -4.80 6.91 18.51
CA GLY A 172 -4.60 6.27 17.20
C GLY A 172 -3.15 6.44 16.72
N ILE A 173 -2.91 6.11 15.45
CA ILE A 173 -1.66 6.45 14.76
C ILE A 173 -1.83 7.83 14.13
N VAL A 174 -0.87 8.72 14.35
CA VAL A 174 -0.86 10.07 13.79
C VAL A 174 0.41 10.26 12.98
N ILE A 175 0.23 10.66 11.73
CA ILE A 175 1.29 10.96 10.78
C ILE A 175 1.25 12.46 10.56
N GLY A 176 2.24 13.17 11.11
CA GLY A 176 2.34 14.63 10.95
C GLY A 176 2.74 14.98 9.52
N ILE A 177 2.04 15.94 8.93
CA ILE A 177 2.29 16.41 7.57
C ILE A 177 2.73 17.88 7.64
N ASN A 178 1.92 18.72 8.33
CA ASN A 178 2.18 20.14 8.58
C ASN A 178 2.56 20.92 7.31
N GLU A 179 1.88 20.62 6.21
CA GLU A 179 2.16 21.24 4.92
C GLU A 179 1.23 22.43 4.70
N LEU A 180 1.83 23.60 4.46
CA LEU A 180 1.12 24.82 4.14
C LEU A 180 0.74 24.84 2.67
N SER A 181 -0.46 25.32 2.35
CA SER A 181 -0.93 25.42 0.97
C SER A 181 -0.82 26.84 0.45
N GLU A 182 -0.49 26.97 -0.83
CA GLU A 182 -0.57 28.23 -1.59
C GLU A 182 -2.00 28.53 -2.10
N ASP A 183 -2.98 27.65 -1.82
CA ASP A 183 -4.38 27.83 -2.19
C ASP A 183 -5.09 28.77 -1.20
N ASP A 184 -5.83 29.76 -1.68
CA ASP A 184 -6.54 30.71 -0.82
C ASP A 184 -7.57 30.04 0.10
N GLN A 185 -8.08 28.85 -0.27
CA GLN A 185 -9.13 28.14 0.45
C GLN A 185 -8.60 27.11 1.46
N ILE A 186 -7.45 26.49 1.19
CA ILE A 186 -6.82 25.50 2.08
C ILE A 186 -5.64 26.18 2.77
N GLU A 187 -5.58 26.14 4.09
CA GLU A 187 -4.47 26.77 4.81
C GLU A 187 -3.34 25.78 5.06
N GLU A 188 -3.70 24.58 5.53
CA GLU A 188 -2.72 23.60 6.01
C GLU A 188 -3.32 22.19 5.99
N ILE A 189 -2.52 21.19 5.64
CA ILE A 189 -2.85 19.80 5.92
C ILE A 189 -2.01 19.35 7.12
N LYS A 190 -2.69 19.15 8.25
CA LYS A 190 -2.03 18.96 9.55
C LYS A 190 -1.45 17.57 9.70
N TYR A 191 -2.32 16.56 9.57
CA TYR A 191 -1.95 15.17 9.80
C TYR A 191 -2.93 14.21 9.13
N ALA A 192 -2.46 13.00 8.86
CA ALA A 192 -3.32 11.84 8.69
C ALA A 192 -3.43 11.08 10.00
N LYS A 193 -4.62 10.51 10.24
CA LYS A 193 -4.90 9.74 11.44
C LYS A 193 -5.61 8.43 11.11
N ILE A 194 -5.05 7.36 11.66
CA ILE A 194 -5.61 6.01 11.64
C ILE A 194 -6.10 5.72 13.06
N LYS A 195 -7.42 5.67 13.25
CA LYS A 195 -8.03 5.34 14.55
C LYS A 195 -7.71 3.89 14.91
N ASN A 196 -7.66 3.60 16.21
CA ASN A 196 -7.60 2.23 16.68
C ASN A 196 -8.76 1.39 16.10
N LYS A 197 -8.48 0.16 15.67
CA LYS A 197 -9.42 -0.73 14.96
C LYS A 197 -9.93 -0.13 13.64
N ALA A 198 -9.16 0.75 13.01
CA ALA A 198 -9.42 1.14 11.63
C ALA A 198 -9.45 -0.11 10.74
N LYS A 199 -10.33 -0.13 9.75
CA LYS A 199 -10.53 -1.30 8.90
C LYS A 199 -10.45 -0.90 7.43
N ILE A 200 -9.62 -1.62 6.69
CA ILE A 200 -9.54 -1.58 5.22
C ILE A 200 -10.20 -2.86 4.73
N THR A 201 -11.19 -2.76 3.85
CA THR A 201 -11.90 -3.90 3.27
C THR A 201 -11.75 -3.88 1.77
N PHE A 202 -11.35 -5.00 1.20
CA PHE A 202 -11.08 -5.18 -0.22
C PHE A 202 -12.21 -6.00 -0.86
N THR A 203 -12.57 -5.62 -2.09
CA THR A 203 -13.52 -6.34 -2.92
C THR A 203 -12.96 -6.33 -4.33
N ASN A 204 -12.79 -7.51 -4.92
CA ASN A 204 -12.39 -7.65 -6.31
C ASN A 204 -13.48 -7.03 -7.20
N VAL A 205 -13.11 -6.41 -8.31
CA VAL A 205 -14.05 -5.93 -9.33
C VAL A 205 -14.07 -6.95 -10.45
N ASP A 206 -14.76 -8.07 -10.24
CA ASP A 206 -14.80 -9.19 -11.20
C ASP A 206 -16.15 -9.26 -11.93
N SER A 207 -17.24 -8.92 -11.26
CA SER A 207 -18.60 -9.02 -11.77
C SER A 207 -19.02 -7.81 -12.62
N THR A 208 -19.98 -8.03 -13.53
CA THR A 208 -20.58 -6.97 -14.35
C THR A 208 -21.16 -5.83 -13.50
N LEU A 209 -21.77 -6.16 -12.35
CA LEU A 209 -22.33 -5.18 -11.43
C LEU A 209 -21.25 -4.29 -10.81
N GLU A 210 -20.12 -4.87 -10.40
CA GLU A 210 -19.01 -4.11 -9.84
C GLU A 210 -18.31 -3.25 -10.89
N ARG A 211 -18.16 -3.76 -12.12
CA ARG A 211 -17.64 -3.01 -13.28
C ARG A 211 -18.55 -1.81 -13.64
N ALA A 212 -19.86 -1.98 -13.55
CA ALA A 212 -20.81 -0.87 -13.71
C ALA A 212 -20.70 0.15 -12.57
N GLU A 213 -20.52 -0.32 -11.33
CA GLU A 213 -20.39 0.56 -10.16
C GLU A 213 -19.12 1.43 -10.22
N ILE A 214 -17.98 0.87 -10.63
CA ILE A 214 -16.75 1.65 -10.80
C ILE A 214 -16.87 2.64 -11.95
N THR A 215 -17.48 2.24 -13.08
CA THR A 215 -17.72 3.15 -14.21
C THR A 215 -18.56 4.35 -13.76
N ARG A 216 -19.68 4.10 -13.07
CA ARG A 216 -20.51 5.17 -12.50
C ARG A 216 -19.75 6.00 -11.47
N PHE A 217 -18.96 5.35 -10.61
CA PHE A 217 -18.17 6.08 -9.61
C PHE A 217 -17.20 7.05 -10.26
N LEU A 218 -16.57 6.68 -11.37
CA LEU A 218 -15.64 7.55 -12.08
C LEU A 218 -16.39 8.70 -12.76
N THR A 219 -17.48 8.42 -13.50
CA THR A 219 -18.18 9.45 -14.30
C THR A 219 -19.13 10.36 -13.50
N GLU A 220 -19.65 9.93 -12.36
CA GLU A 220 -20.63 10.70 -11.59
C GLU A 220 -19.96 11.91 -10.91
N LYS A 221 -20.30 13.12 -11.35
CA LYS A 221 -19.86 14.35 -10.69
C LYS A 221 -20.48 14.46 -9.30
N ILE A 222 -19.66 14.76 -8.29
CA ILE A 222 -20.17 15.15 -6.98
C ILE A 222 -20.83 16.52 -7.10
N SER A 223 -22.10 16.61 -6.68
CA SER A 223 -22.83 17.86 -6.50
C SER A 223 -23.27 18.03 -5.04
N LEU A 224 -23.40 19.29 -4.61
CA LEU A 224 -24.03 19.65 -3.35
C LEU A 224 -25.26 20.51 -3.64
N PRO A 225 -26.48 20.09 -3.26
CA PRO A 225 -27.70 20.78 -3.67
C PRO A 225 -27.94 22.13 -2.98
N LEU A 226 -27.12 22.56 -2.01
CA LEU A 226 -27.44 23.67 -1.10
C LEU A 226 -26.27 24.62 -0.77
N ILE A 227 -25.11 24.50 -1.41
CA ILE A 227 -23.93 25.33 -1.10
C ILE A 227 -23.42 25.96 -2.39
N SER A 228 -23.22 27.28 -2.38
CA SER A 228 -22.61 28.00 -3.51
C SER A 228 -21.24 27.39 -3.84
N GLU A 229 -20.99 27.12 -5.12
CA GLU A 229 -19.71 26.57 -5.61
C GLU A 229 -18.50 27.45 -5.23
N SER A 230 -18.73 28.75 -4.96
CA SER A 230 -17.68 29.71 -4.60
C SER A 230 -17.04 29.47 -3.23
N TRP A 231 -17.69 28.71 -2.33
CA TRP A 231 -17.25 28.58 -0.93
C TRP A 231 -16.50 27.29 -0.62
N LEU A 232 -16.37 26.40 -1.60
CA LEU A 232 -15.76 25.09 -1.43
C LEU A 232 -14.70 24.84 -2.50
N PRO A 233 -13.64 24.09 -2.16
CA PRO A 233 -12.67 23.67 -3.15
C PRO A 233 -13.33 22.75 -4.18
N PRO A 234 -12.72 22.61 -5.38
CA PRO A 234 -13.25 21.73 -6.42
C PRO A 234 -13.53 20.33 -5.88
N LEU A 235 -14.78 19.87 -5.97
CA LEU A 235 -15.21 18.59 -5.39
C LEU A 235 -14.84 17.39 -6.26
N ASN A 236 -14.54 17.60 -7.53
CA ASN A 236 -14.08 16.58 -8.46
C ASN A 236 -12.71 17.01 -9.01
N GLN A 237 -11.64 16.43 -8.48
CA GLN A 237 -10.24 16.66 -8.87
C GLN A 237 -9.68 15.36 -9.46
N MET A 238 -10.28 14.94 -10.56
CA MET A 238 -9.88 13.71 -11.25
C MET A 238 -9.03 14.04 -12.46
N HIS A 239 -8.07 13.15 -12.78
CA HIS A 239 -7.35 13.15 -14.04
C HIS A 239 -8.32 13.21 -15.22
N SER A 240 -8.05 14.09 -16.19
CA SER A 240 -8.91 14.32 -17.36
C SER A 240 -9.25 13.02 -18.08
N ASP A 241 -8.28 12.11 -18.14
CA ASP A 241 -8.41 10.83 -18.84
C ASP A 241 -8.92 9.69 -17.97
N ILE A 242 -9.27 9.92 -16.70
CA ILE A 242 -9.78 8.85 -15.82
C ILE A 242 -11.13 8.29 -16.27
N GLU A 243 -11.89 9.01 -17.10
CA GLU A 243 -13.14 8.50 -17.66
C GLU A 243 -12.93 7.79 -19.00
N HIS A 244 -11.79 8.01 -19.65
CA HIS A 244 -11.49 7.52 -20.99
C HIS A 244 -11.35 6.00 -21.04
N ASP A 245 -12.15 5.33 -21.87
CA ASP A 245 -12.04 3.89 -22.15
C ASP A 245 -12.06 2.96 -20.93
N ILE A 246 -12.63 3.40 -19.81
CA ILE A 246 -12.76 2.59 -18.59
C ILE A 246 -13.45 1.25 -18.86
N LYS A 247 -14.45 1.23 -19.75
CA LYS A 247 -15.16 -0.01 -20.11
C LYS A 247 -14.26 -1.00 -20.85
N ASN A 248 -13.38 -0.52 -21.73
CA ASN A 248 -12.43 -1.36 -22.46
C ASN A 248 -11.34 -1.87 -21.51
N TYR A 249 -10.75 -0.97 -20.72
CA TYR A 249 -9.80 -1.33 -19.66
C TYR A 249 -10.33 -2.43 -18.74
N LEU A 250 -11.55 -2.29 -18.21
CA LEU A 250 -12.15 -3.27 -17.30
C LEU A 250 -12.45 -4.62 -17.96
N LYS A 251 -12.51 -4.68 -19.30
CA LYS A 251 -12.69 -5.94 -20.04
C LYS A 251 -11.36 -6.64 -20.30
N GLU A 252 -10.32 -5.87 -20.59
CA GLU A 252 -9.04 -6.37 -21.11
C GLU A 252 -7.94 -6.52 -20.04
N THR A 253 -8.08 -5.83 -18.90
CA THR A 253 -7.07 -5.86 -17.84
C THR A 253 -6.83 -7.28 -17.32
N LYS A 254 -5.54 -7.65 -17.25
CA LYS A 254 -5.09 -8.90 -16.62
C LYS A 254 -5.05 -8.81 -15.09
N ILE A 255 -5.07 -7.58 -14.55
CA ILE A 255 -5.03 -7.32 -13.12
C ILE A 255 -6.43 -6.92 -12.66
N ILE A 256 -6.99 -7.70 -11.74
CA ILE A 256 -8.34 -7.47 -11.22
C ILE A 256 -8.34 -6.17 -10.39
N PRO A 257 -9.08 -5.12 -10.78
CA PRO A 257 -9.17 -3.87 -10.03
C PRO A 257 -9.75 -4.10 -8.63
N LEU A 258 -9.38 -3.28 -7.66
CA LEU A 258 -9.92 -3.37 -6.30
C LEU A 258 -10.88 -2.22 -6.01
N LYS A 259 -12.01 -2.58 -5.40
CA LYS A 259 -12.89 -1.66 -4.68
C LYS A 259 -12.57 -1.75 -3.20
N ILE A 260 -12.19 -0.62 -2.62
CA ILE A 260 -11.65 -0.57 -1.26
C ILE A 260 -12.51 0.36 -0.41
N ARG A 261 -12.88 -0.11 0.78
CA ARG A 261 -13.60 0.67 1.78
C ARG A 261 -12.71 0.85 3.01
N MET A 262 -12.49 2.10 3.38
CA MET A 262 -11.70 2.47 4.55
C MET A 262 -12.64 3.00 5.64
N LYS A 263 -12.43 2.54 6.88
CA LYS A 263 -13.14 3.01 8.07
C LYS A 263 -12.12 3.39 9.13
N GLY A 264 -12.25 4.61 9.67
CA GLY A 264 -11.38 5.09 10.74
C GLY A 264 -10.07 5.72 10.27
N ILE A 265 -9.92 5.99 8.97
CA ILE A 265 -8.78 6.71 8.39
C ILE A 265 -9.26 8.06 7.89
N PHE A 266 -8.60 9.14 8.28
CA PHE A 266 -8.94 10.50 7.83
C PHE A 266 -7.71 11.42 7.78
N VAL A 267 -7.83 12.49 7.00
CA VAL A 267 -6.87 13.58 6.94
C VAL A 267 -7.47 14.81 7.60
N LYS A 268 -6.71 15.47 8.47
CA LYS A 268 -7.09 16.72 9.13
C LYS A 268 -6.60 17.90 8.31
N VAL A 269 -7.54 18.69 7.80
CA VAL A 269 -7.26 19.86 6.96
C VAL A 269 -7.74 21.12 7.67
N LYS A 270 -6.89 22.14 7.67
CA LYS A 270 -7.22 23.51 8.06
C LYS A 270 -7.60 24.29 6.80
N THR A 271 -8.71 25.01 6.84
CA THR A 271 -9.17 25.82 5.70
C THR A 271 -9.35 27.27 6.14
N ASN A 272 -9.22 28.19 5.19
CA ASN A 272 -9.52 29.62 5.40
C ASN A 272 -11.01 29.93 5.25
N THR A 273 -11.85 28.91 5.04
CA THR A 273 -13.30 29.05 4.91
C THR A 273 -14.00 29.10 6.28
N ILE A 274 -15.33 29.23 6.30
CA ILE A 274 -16.15 29.08 7.51
C ILE A 274 -15.90 27.72 8.20
N LEU A 275 -15.55 26.69 7.42
CA LEU A 275 -15.22 25.35 7.89
C LEU A 275 -13.73 25.22 8.24
N LYS A 276 -13.28 25.98 9.25
CA LYS A 276 -11.84 26.12 9.60
C LYS A 276 -11.07 24.82 9.79
N ASN A 277 -11.70 23.76 10.32
CA ASN A 277 -11.04 22.49 10.60
C ASN A 277 -11.92 21.32 10.14
N MET A 278 -11.49 20.62 9.10
CA MET A 278 -12.24 19.53 8.48
C MET A 278 -11.52 18.19 8.66
N ASP A 279 -12.27 17.18 9.07
CA ASP A 279 -11.80 15.78 9.06
C ASP A 279 -12.31 15.14 7.76
N PHE A 280 -11.44 14.92 6.79
CA PHE A 280 -11.77 14.24 5.55
C PHE A 280 -11.54 12.73 5.70
N TYR A 281 -12.63 12.00 5.94
CA TYR A 281 -12.58 10.55 6.04
C TYR A 281 -12.43 9.93 4.66
N LEU A 282 -11.46 9.04 4.51
CA LEU A 282 -11.31 8.22 3.31
C LEU A 282 -12.41 7.16 3.35
N ARG A 283 -13.32 7.18 2.37
CA ARG A 283 -14.51 6.32 2.39
C ARG A 283 -14.40 5.19 1.39
N LYS A 284 -14.05 5.54 0.16
CA LYS A 284 -14.04 4.62 -0.98
C LYS A 284 -12.83 4.91 -1.85
N VAL A 285 -12.12 3.86 -2.21
CA VAL A 285 -10.96 3.90 -3.09
C VAL A 285 -11.17 2.87 -4.19
N TYR A 286 -10.71 3.18 -5.39
CA TYR A 286 -10.58 2.25 -6.49
C TYR A 286 -9.13 2.24 -6.97
N THR A 287 -8.60 1.04 -7.19
CA THR A 287 -7.30 0.85 -7.83
C THR A 287 -7.51 0.41 -9.27
N LEU A 288 -6.75 1.00 -10.20
CA LEU A 288 -6.82 0.83 -11.65
C LEU A 288 -5.39 0.62 -12.21
N PRO A 289 -4.68 -0.43 -11.77
CA PRO A 289 -3.29 -0.67 -12.16
C PRO A 289 -3.13 -0.88 -13.67
N GLY A 290 -2.02 -0.42 -14.24
CA GLY A 290 -1.69 -0.64 -15.67
C GLY A 290 -2.56 0.10 -16.67
N ARG A 291 -3.32 1.09 -16.22
CA ARG A 291 -4.20 1.85 -17.12
C ARG A 291 -3.38 2.83 -17.95
N LYS A 292 -3.68 2.88 -19.25
CA LYS A 292 -3.03 3.77 -20.22
C LYS A 292 -4.04 4.38 -21.19
N LYS A 293 -3.65 5.48 -21.85
CA LYS A 293 -4.29 6.06 -23.02
C LYS A 293 -3.19 6.49 -23.99
N ASP A 294 -3.27 6.05 -25.25
CA ASP A 294 -2.26 6.38 -26.27
C ASP A 294 -0.82 6.10 -25.78
N ASP A 295 -0.64 4.96 -25.10
CA ASP A 295 0.58 4.51 -24.39
C ASP A 295 1.05 5.35 -23.19
N LEU A 296 0.40 6.48 -22.90
CA LEU A 296 0.65 7.29 -21.69
C LEU A 296 -0.06 6.71 -20.48
N ALA A 297 0.58 6.76 -19.30
CA ALA A 297 -0.02 6.21 -18.10
C ALA A 297 -1.21 7.05 -17.62
N ILE A 298 -2.09 6.44 -16.83
CA ILE A 298 -3.18 7.12 -16.13
C ILE A 298 -3.07 6.75 -14.65
N PRO A 299 -3.28 7.69 -13.72
CA PRO A 299 -3.22 7.41 -12.29
C PRO A 299 -4.05 6.19 -11.90
N SER A 300 -3.41 5.24 -11.21
CA SER A 300 -4.07 4.01 -10.79
C SER A 300 -4.93 4.19 -9.54
N PHE A 301 -4.81 5.30 -8.82
CA PHE A 301 -5.49 5.49 -7.54
C PHE A 301 -6.55 6.58 -7.60
N VAL A 302 -7.81 6.19 -7.40
CA VAL A 302 -8.94 7.11 -7.33
C VAL A 302 -9.64 6.97 -6.00
N MET A 303 -9.90 8.08 -5.31
CA MET A 303 -10.55 8.05 -4.02
C MET A 303 -11.67 9.05 -3.86
N ARG A 304 -12.60 8.72 -2.97
CA ARG A 304 -13.64 9.60 -2.45
C ARG A 304 -13.44 9.81 -0.95
N MET A 305 -13.28 11.07 -0.58
CA MET A 305 -13.20 11.54 0.79
C MET A 305 -14.48 12.28 1.18
N ARG A 306 -14.78 12.33 2.48
CA ARG A 306 -15.96 13.04 2.99
C ARG A 306 -15.68 13.74 4.32
N SER A 307 -16.17 14.97 4.45
CA SER A 307 -16.26 15.70 5.71
C SER A 307 -17.65 16.31 5.87
N GLY A 308 -18.45 15.83 6.83
CA GLY A 308 -19.83 16.28 7.00
C GLY A 308 -20.69 16.02 5.76
N VAL A 309 -21.13 17.08 5.09
CA VAL A 309 -21.85 17.03 3.81
C VAL A 309 -20.93 17.13 2.60
N VAL A 310 -19.71 17.64 2.77
CA VAL A 310 -18.74 17.84 1.68
C VAL A 310 -18.17 16.50 1.26
N ASN A 311 -18.26 16.19 -0.03
CA ASN A 311 -17.63 15.01 -0.62
C ASN A 311 -16.62 15.49 -1.65
N VAL A 312 -15.45 14.87 -1.67
CA VAL A 312 -14.42 15.15 -2.68
C VAL A 312 -14.06 13.84 -3.35
N LYS A 313 -13.92 13.85 -4.67
CA LYS A 313 -13.37 12.75 -5.45
C LYS A 313 -12.09 13.23 -6.11
N MET A 314 -11.04 12.45 -6.00
CA MET A 314 -9.76 12.82 -6.56
C MET A 314 -8.94 11.64 -7.04
N THR A 315 -8.05 11.92 -7.99
CA THR A 315 -6.92 11.06 -8.35
C THR A 315 -5.67 11.58 -7.66
N ILE A 316 -4.78 10.66 -7.26
CA ILE A 316 -3.45 11.04 -6.76
C ILE A 316 -2.51 11.25 -7.96
N ASP A 317 -1.50 12.10 -7.80
CA ASP A 317 -0.51 12.51 -8.81
C ASP A 317 -1.03 13.34 -10.00
N GLN A 318 -2.02 14.21 -9.74
CA GLN A 318 -2.39 15.34 -10.61
C GLN A 318 -1.64 16.61 -10.28
#